data_AF-A0AAU9XYP6-F1
#
_entry.id   AF-A0AAU9XYP6-F1
#
_cell.length_a   1.000
_cell.length_b   1.000
_cell.length_c   1.000
_cell.angle_alpha   90.00
_cell.angle_beta   90.00
_cell.angle_gamma   90.00
#
_symmetry.space_group_name_H-M   'P 1'
#
loop_
_entity.id
_entity.type
_entity.pdbx_description
1 polymer ?
#
loop_
_entity_poly.entity_id
_entity_poly.type
_entity_poly.pdbx_seq_one_letter_code
_entity_poly.pdbx_strand_id
1 'polypeptide(L)'
;ALVIRTEIGDRGEEASCYGNLGNVFKSLGQYDKAEEYHQKALVIRTEIGDRGGEASCYGNLGTVFKSLGQYDKAEEYHQKTLVIRTEIGDREGEATNYGNLGTVFKLKNISKKRLSSELKLATEEGRQLTTQTKAEEYLQKAFVIRTEIGDREGEATDYANLGTVFKSLGEYDKAEEYLQKAFVIRTEIGDRGGEATDYANQGTVFKSLGQYDKAEEYLQKALVIRT
;
A
#
# COMPACT_ATOMS: atom_id res chain seq x y z
N ALA A 1 37.70 -16.38 -12.90
CA ALA A 1 37.05 -15.80 -11.70
C ALA A 1 36.81 -14.30 -11.82
N LEU A 2 37.80 -13.49 -12.28
CA LEU A 2 37.65 -12.02 -12.38
C LEU A 2 36.56 -11.59 -13.38
N VAL A 3 36.55 -12.16 -14.60
CA VAL A 3 35.58 -11.82 -15.66
C VAL A 3 34.12 -12.07 -15.23
N ILE A 4 33.84 -13.24 -14.63
CA ILE A 4 32.51 -13.59 -14.11
C ILE A 4 32.08 -12.64 -12.97
N ARG A 5 33.01 -12.23 -12.10
CA ARG A 5 32.69 -11.28 -11.01
C ARG A 5 32.42 -9.87 -11.54
N THR A 6 33.13 -9.44 -12.59
CA THR A 6 32.88 -8.16 -13.27
C THR A 6 31.54 -8.17 -13.99
N GLU A 7 31.20 -9.26 -14.67
CA GLU A 7 29.92 -9.43 -15.38
C GLU A 7 28.73 -9.47 -14.42
N ILE A 8 28.82 -10.18 -13.29
CA ILE A 8 27.76 -10.16 -12.25
C ILE A 8 27.58 -8.76 -11.63
N GLY A 9 28.69 -8.03 -11.39
CA GLY A 9 28.65 -6.67 -10.87
C GLY A 9 27.96 -5.69 -11.83
N ASP A 10 28.34 -5.75 -13.11
CA ASP A 10 27.78 -4.91 -14.18
C ASP A 10 26.28 -5.17 -14.37
N ARG A 11 25.86 -6.45 -14.34
CA ARG A 11 24.45 -6.83 -14.46
C ARG A 11 23.60 -6.40 -13.26
N GLY A 12 24.15 -6.46 -12.05
CA GLY A 12 23.46 -5.95 -10.85
C GLY A 12 23.25 -4.43 -10.89
N GLU A 13 24.21 -3.69 -11.42
CA GLU A 13 24.10 -2.24 -11.65
C GLU A 13 23.10 -1.94 -12.77
N GLU A 14 23.14 -2.66 -13.89
CA GLU A 14 22.18 -2.54 -14.99
C GLU A 14 20.73 -2.74 -14.49
N ALA A 15 20.49 -3.78 -13.69
CA ALA A 15 19.18 -4.03 -13.08
C ALA A 15 18.73 -2.88 -12.17
N SER A 16 19.67 -2.28 -11.42
CA SER A 16 19.40 -1.11 -10.58
C SER A 16 18.99 0.10 -11.43
N CYS A 17 19.69 0.35 -12.54
CA CYS A 17 19.36 1.41 -13.49
C CYS A 17 17.95 1.24 -14.08
N TYR A 18 17.60 0.04 -14.55
CA TYR A 18 16.25 -0.24 -15.03
C TYR A 18 15.19 -0.07 -13.93
N GLY A 19 15.45 -0.55 -12.71
CA GLY A 19 14.55 -0.34 -11.58
C GLY A 19 14.29 1.15 -11.31
N ASN A 20 15.33 1.98 -11.37
CA ASN A 20 15.22 3.43 -11.19
C ASN A 20 14.46 4.10 -12.34
N LEU A 21 14.71 3.71 -13.59
CA LEU A 21 13.93 4.19 -14.74
C LEU A 21 12.45 3.84 -14.61
N GLY A 22 12.14 2.62 -14.18
CA GLY A 22 10.76 2.21 -13.92
C GLY A 22 10.08 3.11 -12.88
N ASN A 23 10.78 3.44 -11.80
CA ASN A 23 10.29 4.37 -10.78
C ASN A 23 10.08 5.79 -11.31
N VAL A 24 10.98 6.31 -12.16
CA VAL A 24 10.84 7.62 -12.80
C VAL A 24 9.59 7.65 -13.68
N PHE A 25 9.41 6.65 -14.55
CA PHE A 25 8.26 6.60 -15.45
C PHE A 25 6.94 6.40 -14.71
N LYS A 26 6.93 5.63 -13.61
CA LYS A 26 5.78 5.53 -12.71
C LYS A 26 5.40 6.91 -12.15
N SER A 27 6.37 7.68 -11.66
CA SER A 27 6.14 9.03 -11.12
C SER A 27 5.64 10.02 -12.19
N LEU A 28 6.00 9.80 -13.46
CA LEU A 28 5.49 10.56 -14.61
C LEU A 28 4.11 10.07 -15.10
N GLY A 29 3.52 9.04 -14.49
CA GLY A 29 2.27 8.42 -14.93
C GLY A 29 2.40 7.61 -16.23
N GLN A 30 3.62 7.35 -16.70
CA GLN A 30 3.90 6.54 -17.91
C GLN A 30 4.01 5.06 -17.51
N TYR A 31 2.87 4.47 -17.14
CA TYR A 31 2.82 3.14 -16.53
C TYR A 31 3.31 2.01 -17.46
N ASP A 32 3.05 2.10 -18.76
CA ASP A 32 3.52 1.09 -19.73
C ASP A 32 5.06 1.01 -19.76
N LYS A 33 5.73 2.17 -19.73
CA LYS A 33 7.20 2.23 -19.64
C LYS A 33 7.70 1.77 -18.28
N ALA A 34 6.99 2.13 -17.21
CA ALA A 34 7.34 1.68 -15.86
C ALA A 34 7.33 0.16 -15.77
N GLU A 35 6.28 -0.48 -16.31
CA GLU A 35 6.17 -1.92 -16.43
C GLU A 35 7.34 -2.51 -17.23
N GLU A 36 7.63 -1.99 -18.42
CA GLU A 36 8.73 -2.46 -19.28
C GLU A 36 10.06 -2.46 -18.54
N TYR A 37 10.41 -1.36 -17.88
CA TYR A 37 11.68 -1.24 -17.18
C TYR A 37 11.76 -2.10 -15.91
N HIS A 38 10.65 -2.23 -15.17
CA HIS A 38 10.62 -3.15 -14.03
C HIS A 38 10.71 -4.62 -14.46
N GLN A 39 10.15 -5.00 -15.61
CA GLN A 39 10.31 -6.34 -16.19
C GLN A 39 11.76 -6.61 -16.64
N LYS A 40 12.42 -5.63 -17.27
CA LYS A 40 13.85 -5.74 -17.63
C LYS A 40 14.72 -5.94 -16.38
N ALA A 41 14.49 -5.14 -15.34
CA ALA A 41 15.17 -5.32 -14.06
C ALA A 41 14.89 -6.71 -13.46
N LEU A 42 13.63 -7.15 -13.46
CA LEU A 42 13.22 -8.46 -12.93
C LEU A 42 13.99 -9.61 -13.60
N VAL A 43 14.04 -9.64 -14.93
CA VAL A 43 14.76 -10.66 -15.69
C VAL A 43 16.22 -10.76 -15.23
N ILE A 44 16.91 -9.62 -15.14
CA ILE A 44 18.32 -9.61 -14.73
C ILE A 44 18.48 -10.04 -13.28
N ARG A 45 17.63 -9.57 -12.35
CA ARG A 45 17.68 -9.96 -10.93
C ARG A 45 17.48 -11.46 -10.74
N THR A 46 16.54 -12.06 -11.48
CA THR A 46 16.35 -13.51 -11.50
C THR A 46 17.57 -14.24 -12.05
N GLU A 47 18.16 -13.77 -13.15
CA GLU A 47 19.33 -14.41 -13.77
C GLU A 47 20.58 -14.40 -12.87
N ILE A 48 20.79 -13.33 -12.10
CA ILE A 48 21.92 -13.24 -11.15
C ILE A 48 21.61 -13.85 -9.78
N GLY A 49 20.40 -14.36 -9.57
CA GLY A 49 19.97 -14.95 -8.30
C GLY A 49 19.73 -13.96 -7.16
N ASP A 50 19.52 -12.68 -7.47
CA ASP A 50 19.21 -11.65 -6.47
C ASP A 50 17.72 -11.68 -6.10
N ARG A 51 17.41 -12.50 -5.09
CA ARG A 51 16.04 -12.67 -4.58
C ARG A 51 15.46 -11.38 -3.97
N GLY A 52 16.28 -10.56 -3.30
CA GLY A 52 15.83 -9.29 -2.73
C GLY A 52 15.46 -8.27 -3.82
N GLY A 53 16.28 -8.20 -4.87
CA GLY A 53 16.00 -7.42 -6.07
C GLY A 53 14.79 -7.92 -6.86
N GLU A 54 14.61 -9.25 -6.97
CA GLU A 54 13.44 -9.88 -7.60
C GLU A 54 12.15 -9.49 -6.87
N ALA A 55 12.12 -9.62 -5.53
CA ALA A 55 11.01 -9.18 -4.70
C ALA A 55 10.69 -7.69 -4.90
N SER A 56 11.72 -6.84 -4.96
CA SER A 56 11.56 -5.41 -5.19
C SER A 56 10.94 -5.11 -6.57
N CYS A 57 11.33 -5.84 -7.61
CA CYS A 57 10.76 -5.69 -8.95
C CYS A 57 9.28 -6.11 -8.99
N TYR A 58 8.93 -7.24 -8.39
CA TYR A 58 7.52 -7.65 -8.28
C TYR A 58 6.69 -6.66 -7.47
N GLY A 59 7.20 -6.11 -6.37
CA GLY A 59 6.48 -5.12 -5.56
C GLY A 59 6.23 -3.83 -6.32
N ASN A 60 7.20 -3.40 -7.14
CA ASN A 60 7.06 -2.25 -8.01
C ASN A 60 6.04 -2.50 -9.13
N LEU A 61 6.05 -3.66 -9.77
CA LEU A 61 5.04 -4.06 -10.76
C LEU A 61 3.63 -4.08 -10.13
N GLY A 62 3.48 -4.63 -8.92
CA GLY A 62 2.22 -4.60 -8.18
C GLY A 62 1.72 -3.17 -7.96
N THR A 63 2.63 -2.25 -7.63
CA THR A 63 2.32 -0.82 -7.49
C THR A 63 1.90 -0.17 -8.82
N VAL A 64 2.57 -0.49 -9.93
CA VAL A 64 2.19 0.00 -11.27
C VAL A 64 0.78 -0.47 -11.64
N PHE A 65 0.47 -1.76 -11.48
CA PHE A 65 -0.87 -2.29 -11.78
C PHE A 65 -1.96 -1.73 -10.86
N LYS A 66 -1.63 -1.46 -9.59
CA LYS A 66 -2.53 -0.75 -8.67
C LYS A 66 -2.87 0.65 -9.21
N SER A 67 -1.88 1.40 -9.70
CA SER A 67 -2.09 2.74 -10.28
C SER A 67 -2.90 2.71 -11.58
N LEU A 68 -2.81 1.62 -12.35
CA LEU A 68 -3.64 1.37 -13.53
C LEU A 68 -5.07 0.89 -13.19
N GLY A 69 -5.42 0.69 -11.91
CA GLY A 69 -6.70 0.12 -11.50
C GLY A 69 -6.84 -1.38 -11.79
N GLN A 70 -5.77 -2.05 -12.21
CA GLN A 70 -5.73 -3.48 -12.50
C GLN A 70 -5.46 -4.27 -11.20
N TYR A 71 -6.43 -4.24 -10.29
CA TYR A 71 -6.25 -4.75 -8.91
C TYR A 71 -5.98 -6.25 -8.83
N ASP A 72 -6.49 -7.06 -9.75
CA ASP A 72 -6.22 -8.51 -9.78
C ASP A 72 -4.74 -8.80 -10.10
N LYS A 73 -4.15 -8.06 -11.04
CA LYS A 73 -2.71 -8.18 -11.33
C LYS A 73 -1.87 -7.62 -10.20
N ALA A 74 -2.28 -6.50 -9.61
CA ALA A 74 -1.58 -5.94 -8.45
C ALA A 74 -1.50 -6.95 -7.30
N GLU A 75 -2.61 -7.63 -7.01
CA GLU A 75 -2.68 -8.73 -6.03
C GLU A 75 -1.69 -9.85 -6.36
N GLU A 76 -1.67 -10.35 -7.60
CA GLU A 76 -0.75 -11.42 -8.03
C GLU A 76 0.72 -11.04 -7.80
N TYR A 77 1.12 -9.84 -8.22
CA TYR A 77 2.50 -9.38 -8.08
C TYR A 77 2.91 -9.14 -6.62
N HIS A 78 2.01 -8.60 -5.81
CA HIS A 78 2.25 -8.49 -4.38
C HIS A 78 2.30 -9.87 -3.69
N GLN A 79 1.51 -10.86 -4.11
CA GLN A 79 1.64 -12.23 -3.59
C GLN A 79 2.99 -12.86 -3.93
N LYS A 80 3.49 -12.68 -5.17
CA LYS A 80 4.85 -13.12 -5.54
C LYS A 80 5.91 -12.44 -4.67
N THR A 81 5.78 -11.13 -4.45
CA THR A 81 6.67 -10.38 -3.55
C THR A 81 6.67 -10.95 -2.14
N LEU A 82 5.48 -11.28 -1.61
CA LEU A 82 5.33 -11.82 -0.25
C LEU A 82 6.08 -13.14 -0.09
N VAL A 83 5.89 -14.06 -1.04
CA VAL A 83 6.56 -15.38 -1.02
C VAL A 83 8.07 -15.20 -0.91
N ILE A 84 8.66 -14.34 -1.75
CA ILE A 84 10.12 -14.13 -1.75
C ILE A 84 10.59 -13.45 -0.46
N ARG A 85 9.88 -12.43 0.02
CA ARG A 85 10.25 -11.72 1.25
C ARG A 85 10.22 -12.63 2.47
N THR A 86 9.22 -13.51 2.55
CA THR A 86 9.16 -14.56 3.57
C THR A 86 10.30 -15.57 3.43
N GLU A 87 10.64 -16.00 2.22
CA GLU A 87 11.75 -16.94 1.98
C GLU A 87 13.11 -16.37 2.43
N ILE A 88 13.35 -15.07 2.22
CA ILE A 88 14.62 -14.42 2.59
C ILE A 88 14.63 -13.84 4.01
N GLY A 89 13.50 -13.93 4.74
CA GLY A 89 13.36 -13.38 6.10
C GLY A 89 13.29 -11.86 6.19
N ASP A 90 12.88 -11.18 5.11
CA ASP A 90 12.71 -9.71 5.07
C ASP A 90 11.39 -9.29 5.74
N ARG A 91 11.41 -9.20 7.07
CA ARG A 91 10.22 -8.89 7.90
C ARG A 91 9.66 -7.49 7.62
N GLU A 92 10.52 -6.49 7.49
CA GLU A 92 10.11 -5.12 7.15
C GLU A 92 9.41 -5.09 5.79
N GLY A 93 9.99 -5.79 4.81
CA GLY A 93 9.38 -5.93 3.51
C GLY A 93 8.08 -6.73 3.54
N GLU A 94 7.97 -7.80 4.33
CA GLU A 94 6.71 -8.55 4.49
C GLU A 94 5.60 -7.63 5.01
N ALA A 95 5.87 -6.86 6.07
CA ALA A 95 4.93 -5.90 6.64
C ALA A 95 4.44 -4.88 5.59
N THR A 96 5.40 -4.28 4.87
CA THR A 96 5.10 -3.34 3.79
C THR A 96 4.23 -3.97 2.71
N ASN A 97 4.50 -5.22 2.34
CA ASN A 97 3.77 -5.89 1.28
C ASN A 97 2.36 -6.32 1.72
N TYR A 98 2.17 -6.71 2.98
CA TYR A 98 0.85 -6.90 3.57
C TYR A 98 0.03 -5.60 3.58
N GLY A 99 0.63 -4.46 3.95
CA GLY A 99 -0.05 -3.15 3.86
C GLY A 99 -0.47 -2.79 2.43
N ASN A 100 0.37 -3.10 1.44
CA ASN A 100 0.05 -2.92 0.02
C ASN A 100 -1.11 -3.82 -0.43
N LEU A 101 -1.13 -5.11 -0.04
CA LEU A 101 -2.23 -6.02 -0.31
C LEU A 101 -3.53 -5.53 0.33
N GLY A 102 -3.51 -5.09 1.58
CA GLY A 102 -4.67 -4.49 2.25
C GLY A 102 -5.25 -3.31 1.46
N THR A 103 -4.37 -2.44 0.94
CA THR A 103 -4.76 -1.33 0.07
C THR A 103 -5.35 -1.77 -1.26
N VAL A 104 -4.75 -2.77 -1.93
CA VAL A 104 -5.28 -3.32 -3.19
C VAL A 104 -6.67 -3.90 -3.00
N PHE A 105 -6.90 -4.66 -1.92
CA PHE A 105 -8.20 -5.24 -1.62
C PHE A 105 -9.27 -4.18 -1.31
N LYS A 106 -8.91 -3.12 -0.58
CA LYS A 106 -9.78 -1.95 -0.37
C LYS A 106 -10.24 -1.35 -1.70
N LEU A 107 -9.28 -1.06 -2.60
CA LEU A 107 -9.57 -0.42 -3.88
C LEU A 107 -10.38 -1.34 -4.81
N LYS A 108 -10.07 -2.63 -4.81
CA LYS A 108 -10.84 -3.67 -5.53
C LYS A 108 -12.30 -3.72 -5.07
N ASN A 109 -12.55 -3.62 -3.77
CA ASN A 109 -13.91 -3.57 -3.23
C ASN A 109 -14.65 -2.28 -3.65
N ILE A 110 -14.00 -1.11 -3.52
CA ILE A 110 -14.58 0.18 -3.93
C ILE A 110 -14.95 0.16 -5.42
N SER A 111 -14.07 -0.36 -6.27
CA SER A 111 -14.32 -0.48 -7.72
C SER A 111 -15.52 -1.37 -8.02
N LYS A 112 -15.65 -2.50 -7.31
CA LYS A 112 -16.81 -3.40 -7.47
C LYS A 112 -18.11 -2.75 -7.01
N LYS A 113 -18.10 -2.08 -5.85
CA LYS A 113 -19.28 -1.37 -5.31
C LYS A 113 -19.74 -0.27 -6.27
N ARG A 114 -18.80 0.45 -6.89
CA ARG A 114 -19.11 1.44 -7.92
C ARG A 114 -19.78 0.79 -9.12
N LEU A 115 -19.18 -0.29 -9.65
CA LEU A 115 -19.73 -1.02 -10.79
C LEU A 115 -21.14 -1.58 -10.52
N SER A 116 -21.37 -2.16 -9.34
CA SER A 116 -22.70 -2.71 -8.97
C SER A 116 -23.77 -1.62 -8.84
N SER A 117 -23.41 -0.47 -8.27
CA SER A 117 -24.30 0.70 -8.20
C SER A 117 -24.61 1.29 -9.59
N GLU A 118 -23.62 1.36 -10.49
CA GLU A 118 -23.80 1.78 -11.88
C GLU A 118 -24.72 0.81 -12.65
N LEU A 119 -24.64 -0.50 -12.36
CA LEU A 119 -25.46 -1.54 -12.99
C LEU A 119 -26.81 -1.80 -12.31
N LYS A 120 -27.13 -1.12 -11.19
CA LYS A 120 -28.33 -1.36 -10.35
C LYS A 120 -28.54 -2.84 -9.96
N LEU A 121 -27.48 -3.63 -9.87
CA LEU A 121 -27.57 -5.05 -9.53
C LEU A 121 -27.69 -5.18 -8.01
N ALA A 122 -28.79 -5.78 -7.54
CA ALA A 122 -29.13 -5.94 -6.13
C ALA A 122 -28.47 -7.15 -5.44
N THR A 123 -27.43 -7.75 -6.03
CA THR A 123 -26.93 -9.05 -5.56
C THR A 123 -25.42 -9.10 -5.61
N GLU A 124 -24.75 -8.83 -4.48
CA GLU A 124 -23.37 -9.31 -4.26
C GLU A 124 -22.87 -9.29 -2.80
N GLU A 125 -23.75 -9.25 -1.79
CA GLU A 125 -23.36 -9.19 -0.37
C GLU A 125 -22.38 -10.32 0.04
N GLY A 126 -22.54 -11.52 -0.51
CA GLY A 126 -21.70 -12.68 -0.19
C GLY A 126 -20.27 -12.64 -0.76
N ARG A 127 -20.03 -11.93 -1.87
CA ARG A 127 -18.68 -11.79 -2.47
C ARG A 127 -17.95 -10.56 -1.96
N GLN A 128 -18.70 -9.53 -1.58
CA GLN A 128 -18.19 -8.27 -1.00
C GLN A 128 -17.51 -8.49 0.35
N LEU A 129 -18.09 -9.37 1.18
CA LEU A 129 -17.55 -9.79 2.47
C LEU A 129 -16.14 -10.40 2.33
N THR A 130 -15.89 -11.21 1.30
CA THR A 130 -14.59 -11.89 1.13
C THR A 130 -13.43 -10.95 0.78
N THR A 131 -13.67 -9.89 0.01
CA THR A 131 -12.63 -8.89 -0.31
C THR A 131 -12.36 -7.94 0.85
N GLN A 132 -13.38 -7.68 1.67
CA GLN A 132 -13.31 -6.82 2.84
C GLN A 132 -12.54 -7.48 3.98
N THR A 133 -12.88 -8.73 4.31
CA THR A 133 -12.18 -9.51 5.34
C THR A 133 -10.70 -9.66 5.01
N LYS A 134 -10.33 -9.81 3.73
CA LYS A 134 -8.93 -9.88 3.31
C LYS A 134 -8.17 -8.57 3.51
N ALA A 135 -8.79 -7.40 3.28
CA ALA A 135 -8.12 -6.12 3.50
C ALA A 135 -7.75 -5.95 4.98
N GLU A 136 -8.69 -6.29 5.87
CA GLU A 136 -8.47 -6.29 7.31
C GLU A 136 -7.41 -7.31 7.73
N GLU A 137 -7.50 -8.55 7.25
CA GLU A 137 -6.55 -9.63 7.54
C GLU A 137 -5.11 -9.21 7.17
N TYR A 138 -4.91 -8.63 5.98
CA TYR A 138 -3.59 -8.19 5.56
C TYR A 138 -3.07 -7.02 6.38
N LEU A 139 -3.90 -6.04 6.72
CA LEU A 139 -3.47 -4.92 7.57
C LEU A 139 -3.16 -5.39 9.00
N GLN A 140 -3.90 -6.37 9.54
CA GLN A 140 -3.59 -7.00 10.82
C GLN A 140 -2.26 -7.76 10.77
N LYS A 141 -1.99 -8.51 9.69
CA LYS A 141 -0.70 -9.17 9.48
C LYS A 141 0.45 -8.16 9.41
N ALA A 142 0.28 -7.06 8.67
CA ALA A 142 1.27 -5.98 8.64
C ALA A 142 1.54 -5.43 10.05
N PHE A 143 0.48 -5.11 10.80
CA PHE A 143 0.57 -4.58 12.16
C PHE A 143 1.35 -5.49 13.12
N VAL A 144 1.06 -6.80 13.12
CA VAL A 144 1.77 -7.76 13.98
C VAL A 144 3.27 -7.73 13.68
N ILE A 145 3.66 -7.74 12.41
CA ILE A 145 5.08 -7.71 12.02
C ILE A 145 5.72 -6.38 12.41
N ARG A 146 5.04 -5.25 12.20
CA ARG A 146 5.55 -3.93 12.57
C ARG A 146 5.78 -3.79 14.07
N THR A 147 4.87 -4.35 14.87
CA THR A 147 5.02 -4.43 16.32
C THR A 147 6.23 -5.27 16.71
N GLU A 148 6.46 -6.40 16.03
CA GLU A 148 7.63 -7.26 16.29
C GLU A 148 8.96 -6.56 15.95
N ILE A 149 9.02 -5.77 14.88
CA ILE A 149 10.25 -5.08 14.46
C ILE A 149 10.42 -3.68 15.08
N GLY A 150 9.42 -3.17 15.81
CA GLY A 150 9.43 -1.84 16.42
C GLY A 150 9.21 -0.67 15.44
N ASP A 151 8.58 -0.92 14.30
CA ASP A 151 8.29 0.09 13.27
C ASP A 151 7.04 0.91 13.63
N ARG A 152 7.21 1.91 14.50
CA ARG A 152 6.13 2.78 14.98
C ARG A 152 5.50 3.63 13.87
N GLU A 153 6.29 4.12 12.93
CA GLU A 153 5.78 4.93 11.80
C GLU A 153 4.87 4.07 10.91
N GLY A 154 5.30 2.85 10.62
CA GLY A 154 4.48 1.89 9.92
C GLY A 154 3.25 1.48 10.72
N GLU A 155 3.32 1.23 12.03
CA GLU A 155 2.14 0.91 12.84
C GLU A 155 1.06 1.98 12.69
N ALA A 156 1.45 3.27 12.77
CA ALA A 156 0.54 4.38 12.53
C ALA A 156 -0.05 4.35 11.12
N THR A 157 0.75 4.03 10.12
CA THR A 157 0.30 3.90 8.73
C THR A 157 -0.73 2.78 8.53
N ASP A 158 -0.55 1.63 9.18
CA ASP A 158 -1.53 0.53 9.11
C ASP A 158 -2.84 0.89 9.80
N TYR A 159 -2.78 1.56 10.95
CA TYR A 159 -3.97 2.07 11.61
C TYR A 159 -4.70 3.12 10.77
N ALA A 160 -3.97 4.04 10.14
CA ALA A 160 -4.58 5.00 9.22
C ALA A 160 -5.27 4.28 8.04
N ASN A 161 -4.62 3.26 7.48
CA ASN A 161 -5.18 2.45 6.40
C ASN A 161 -6.45 1.70 6.85
N LEU A 162 -6.43 1.04 8.01
CA LEU A 162 -7.60 0.39 8.61
C LEU A 162 -8.75 1.39 8.80
N GLY A 163 -8.46 2.58 9.32
CA GLY A 163 -9.44 3.66 9.45
C GLY A 163 -10.11 4.01 8.12
N THR A 164 -9.33 4.13 7.04
CA THR A 164 -9.91 4.37 5.70
C THR A 164 -10.71 3.19 5.16
N VAL A 165 -10.35 1.95 5.51
CA VAL A 165 -11.11 0.74 5.16
C VAL A 165 -12.47 0.80 5.87
N PHE A 166 -12.50 0.93 7.19
CA PHE A 166 -13.75 0.99 7.97
C PHE A 166 -14.66 2.16 7.55
N LYS A 167 -14.09 3.32 7.21
CA LYS A 167 -14.87 4.42 6.62
C LYS A 167 -15.57 3.99 5.33
N SER A 168 -14.88 3.29 4.43
CA SER A 168 -15.46 2.85 3.15
C SER A 168 -16.59 1.82 3.33
N LEU A 169 -16.63 1.17 4.50
CA LEU A 169 -17.64 0.20 4.92
C LEU A 169 -18.83 0.84 5.61
N GLY A 170 -18.75 2.14 5.93
CA GLY A 170 -19.75 2.83 6.75
C GLY A 170 -19.63 2.51 8.25
N GLU A 171 -18.58 1.80 8.67
CA GLU A 171 -18.26 1.53 10.07
C GLU A 171 -17.49 2.72 10.65
N TYR A 172 -18.15 3.87 10.75
CA TYR A 172 -17.51 5.13 11.09
C TYR A 172 -16.91 5.16 12.50
N ASP A 173 -17.52 4.47 13.46
CA ASP A 173 -17.00 4.38 14.83
C ASP A 173 -15.63 3.69 14.87
N LYS A 174 -15.49 2.56 14.16
CA LYS A 174 -14.19 1.87 14.00
C LYS A 174 -13.21 2.72 13.21
N ALA A 175 -13.69 3.42 12.18
CA ALA A 175 -12.84 4.30 11.38
C ALA A 175 -12.19 5.38 12.26
N GLU A 176 -12.98 6.03 13.11
CA GLU A 176 -12.51 7.03 14.06
C GLU A 176 -11.54 6.44 15.09
N GLU A 177 -11.85 5.27 15.65
CA GLU A 177 -10.98 4.56 16.60
C GLU A 177 -9.58 4.31 16.02
N TYR A 178 -9.51 3.76 14.81
CA TYR A 178 -8.22 3.45 14.17
C TYR A 178 -7.46 4.70 13.75
N LEU A 179 -8.15 5.74 13.25
CA LEU A 179 -7.49 7.01 12.95
C LEU A 179 -6.96 7.70 14.21
N GLN A 180 -7.66 7.56 15.34
CA GLN A 180 -7.17 8.08 16.61
C GLN A 180 -5.94 7.32 17.10
N LYS A 181 -5.89 5.98 16.94
CA LYS A 181 -4.70 5.17 17.23
C LYS A 181 -3.51 5.60 16.38
N ALA A 182 -3.70 5.81 15.08
CA ALA A 182 -2.66 6.33 14.19
C ALA A 182 -2.14 7.69 14.69
N PHE A 183 -3.05 8.62 14.99
CA PHE A 183 -2.71 9.96 15.45
C PHE A 183 -1.87 9.96 16.74
N VAL A 184 -2.24 9.12 17.71
CA VAL A 184 -1.50 9.00 18.98
C VAL A 184 -0.06 8.55 18.71
N ILE A 185 0.14 7.52 17.90
CA ILE A 185 1.48 7.02 17.58
C ILE A 185 2.29 8.09 16.84
N ARG A 186 1.69 8.80 15.88
CA ARG A 186 2.37 9.88 15.15
C ARG A 186 2.80 11.03 16.04
N THR A 187 1.96 11.39 17.00
CA THR A 187 2.28 12.40 18.02
C THR A 187 3.47 11.95 18.87
N GLU A 188 3.51 10.67 19.28
CA GLU A 188 4.61 10.12 20.08
C GLU A 188 5.95 10.12 19.33
N ILE A 189 5.95 9.85 18.03
CA ILE A 189 7.18 9.84 17.20
C ILE A 189 7.52 11.21 16.59
N GLY A 190 6.66 12.22 16.76
CA GLY A 190 6.83 13.55 16.20
C GLY A 190 6.60 13.65 14.68
N ASP A 191 5.82 12.74 14.10
CA ASP A 191 5.47 12.76 12.67
C ASP A 191 4.33 13.75 12.38
N ARG A 192 4.73 15.02 12.25
CA ARG A 192 3.82 16.13 11.91
C ARG A 192 3.11 15.92 10.56
N GLY A 193 3.81 15.37 9.57
CA GLY A 193 3.25 15.15 8.23
C GLY A 193 2.11 14.12 8.26
N GLY A 194 2.30 13.04 9.01
CA GLY A 194 1.26 12.07 9.21
C GLY A 194 0.16 12.54 10.18
N GLU A 195 0.45 13.35 11.21
CA GLU A 195 -0.60 13.98 12.03
C GLU A 195 -1.61 14.75 11.15
N ALA A 196 -1.09 15.55 10.20
CA ALA A 196 -1.92 16.26 9.23
C ALA A 196 -2.78 15.30 8.38
N THR A 197 -2.20 14.16 8.00
CA THR A 197 -2.90 13.12 7.22
C THR A 197 -4.04 12.48 8.02
N ASP A 198 -3.84 12.20 9.31
CA ASP A 198 -4.88 11.63 10.17
C ASP A 198 -6.03 12.61 10.39
N TYR A 199 -5.73 13.88 10.64
CA TYR A 199 -6.76 14.91 10.72
C TYR A 199 -7.55 15.06 9.42
N ALA A 200 -6.87 15.02 8.27
CA ALA A 200 -7.56 15.03 6.98
C ALA A 200 -8.49 13.81 6.83
N ASN A 201 -8.02 12.63 7.23
CA ASN A 201 -8.82 11.41 7.21
C ASN A 201 -10.05 11.51 8.13
N GLN A 202 -9.88 11.99 9.38
CA GLN A 202 -10.98 12.20 10.33
C GLN A 202 -12.00 13.21 9.79
N GLY A 203 -11.55 14.31 9.18
CA GLY A 203 -12.43 15.26 8.50
C GLY A 203 -13.29 14.60 7.43
N THR A 204 -12.74 13.66 6.66
CA THR A 204 -13.54 12.90 5.67
C THR A 204 -14.53 11.92 6.31
N VAL A 205 -14.23 11.37 7.49
CA VAL A 205 -15.18 10.53 8.25
C VAL A 205 -16.36 11.38 8.71
N PHE A 206 -16.12 12.53 9.35
CA PHE A 206 -17.18 13.43 9.81
C PHE A 206 -18.02 13.98 8.67
N LYS A 207 -17.42 14.29 7.52
CA LYS A 207 -18.16 14.65 6.31
C LYS A 207 -19.11 13.53 5.88
N SER A 208 -18.69 12.27 5.97
CA SER A 208 -19.51 11.10 5.60
C SER A 208 -20.66 10.87 6.58
N LEU A 209 -20.50 11.29 7.84
CA LEU A 209 -21.54 11.31 8.87
C LEU A 209 -22.48 12.53 8.78
N GLY A 210 -22.26 13.46 7.84
CA GLY A 210 -23.01 14.72 7.74
C GLY A 210 -22.69 15.74 8.85
N GLN A 211 -21.63 15.49 9.63
CA GLN A 211 -21.17 16.39 10.69
C GLN A 211 -20.20 17.44 10.11
N TYR A 212 -20.75 18.38 9.35
CA TYR A 212 -19.94 19.33 8.56
C TYR A 212 -19.09 20.27 9.40
N ASP A 213 -19.59 20.73 10.55
CA ASP A 213 -18.84 21.63 11.44
C ASP A 213 -17.55 20.94 11.96
N LYS A 214 -17.67 19.68 12.39
CA LYS A 214 -16.50 18.88 12.78
C LYS A 214 -15.60 18.60 11.58
N ALA A 215 -16.17 18.25 10.44
CA ALA A 215 -15.38 18.00 9.24
C ALA A 215 -14.51 19.20 8.88
N GLU A 216 -15.06 20.41 8.94
CA GLU A 216 -14.32 21.66 8.74
C GLU A 216 -13.22 21.84 9.78
N GLU A 217 -13.52 21.67 11.07
CA GLU A 217 -12.55 21.78 12.15
C GLU A 217 -11.32 20.87 11.93
N TYR A 218 -11.56 19.60 11.62
CA TYR A 218 -10.50 18.62 11.38
C TYR A 218 -9.69 18.92 10.12
N LEU A 219 -10.33 19.41 9.06
CA LEU A 219 -9.61 19.82 7.85
C LEU A 219 -8.78 21.09 8.09
N GLN A 220 -9.26 22.04 8.91
CA GLN A 220 -8.47 23.21 9.31
C GLN A 220 -7.24 22.79 10.14
N LYS A 221 -7.40 21.86 11.09
CA LYS A 221 -6.26 21.29 11.86
C LYS A 221 -5.22 20.66 10.94
N ALA A 222 -5.65 19.90 9.93
CA ALA A 222 -4.75 19.31 8.94
C ALA A 222 -3.96 20.37 8.15
N LEU A 223 -4.59 21.50 7.81
CA LEU A 223 -3.94 22.60 7.09
C LEU A 223 -2.89 23.32 7.93
N VAL A 224 -3.18 23.57 9.21
CA VAL A 224 -2.27 24.30 10.12
C VAL A 224 -0.96 23.55 10.35
N ILE A 225 -0.97 22.22 10.29
CA ILE A 225 0.24 21.41 10.48
C ILE A 225 1.12 21.38 9.21
N ARG A 226 0.55 21.72 8.05
CA ARG A 226 1.22 21.61 6.74
C ARG A 226 2.03 22.85 6.34
N THR A 227 2.18 23.84 7.24
CA THR A 227 2.99 25.06 7.08
C THR A 227 4.15 25.08 8.05
#